data_AF-A0A087N125-F1
#
_entry.id   AF-A0A087N125-F1
#
_cell.length_a   1.000
_cell.length_b   1.000
_cell.length_c   1.000
_cell.angle_alpha   90.00
_cell.angle_beta   90.00
_cell.angle_gamma   90.00
#
_symmetry.space_group_name_H-M   'P 1'
#
loop_
_entity.id
_entity.type
_entity.pdbx_description
1 polymer ?
#
loop_
_entity_poly.entity_id
_entity_poly.type
_entity_poly.pdbx_seq_one_letter_code
_entity_poly.pdbx_strand_id
1 'polypeptide(L)'
;MTVSAVATYDNANVGTGKTITVVYTLDGADAAKYAAPTNTVVTTGVITKATTPAAPATIFSFDGANANAGKLMGATTAMEYSLDGGSNWIPVETNDPALPVASINDTDDIKVRVKASSNTEEGAIQTIDITKATKPSLTGNIASAFGGIPGTAYLISYNGTKWDDAWADADGKISISKGTWSVKVKSTGTVLESDVQTNVVSS
;
A
#
# COMPACT_ATOMS: atom_id res chain seq x y z
N MET A 1 -18.06 -40.92 -35.57
CA MET A 1 -17.84 -41.44 -34.21
C MET A 1 -16.63 -40.76 -33.62
N THR A 2 -16.70 -40.36 -32.36
CA THR A 2 -15.62 -39.71 -31.62
C THR A 2 -15.45 -40.38 -30.26
N VAL A 3 -14.23 -40.35 -29.73
CA VAL A 3 -13.94 -40.73 -28.34
C VAL A 3 -13.59 -39.44 -27.60
N SER A 4 -14.21 -39.21 -26.45
CA SER A 4 -13.79 -38.15 -25.53
C SER A 4 -13.34 -38.74 -24.20
N ALA A 5 -12.42 -38.06 -23.53
CA ALA A 5 -11.91 -38.45 -22.23
C ALA A 5 -12.04 -37.27 -21.27
N VAL A 6 -12.63 -37.50 -20.10
CA VAL A 6 -12.70 -36.52 -19.02
C VAL A 6 -11.92 -37.06 -17.83
N ALA A 7 -10.95 -36.29 -17.35
CA ALA A 7 -10.13 -36.63 -16.19
C ALA A 7 -10.50 -35.71 -15.02
N THR A 8 -10.78 -36.29 -13.85
CA THR A 8 -11.11 -35.54 -12.64
C THR A 8 -10.27 -36.00 -11.47
N TYR A 9 -9.78 -35.06 -10.67
CA TYR A 9 -9.23 -35.34 -9.35
C TYR A 9 -10.36 -35.73 -8.38
N ASP A 10 -10.03 -36.59 -7.43
CA ASP A 10 -10.90 -36.97 -6.31
C ASP A 10 -11.25 -35.80 -5.39
N ASN A 11 -10.35 -34.84 -5.26
CA ASN A 11 -10.57 -33.57 -4.57
C ASN A 11 -9.62 -32.48 -5.12
N ALA A 12 -9.92 -31.22 -4.82
CA ALA A 12 -9.10 -30.08 -5.21
C ALA A 12 -7.97 -29.74 -4.22
N ASN A 13 -7.79 -30.52 -3.14
CA ASN A 13 -6.84 -30.17 -2.09
C ASN A 13 -5.41 -30.43 -2.57
N VAL A 14 -4.48 -29.56 -2.16
CA VAL A 14 -3.04 -29.77 -2.36
C VAL A 14 -2.60 -31.13 -1.79
N GLY A 15 -1.65 -31.78 -2.46
CA GLY A 15 -1.02 -33.02 -2.01
C GLY A 15 -0.61 -33.93 -3.16
N THR A 16 0.17 -34.96 -2.80
CA THR A 16 0.59 -36.05 -3.68
C THR A 16 -0.30 -37.27 -3.50
N GLY A 17 -0.24 -38.23 -4.43
CA GLY A 17 -1.02 -39.46 -4.33
C GLY A 17 -2.50 -39.28 -4.61
N LYS A 18 -2.85 -38.20 -5.34
CA LYS A 18 -4.24 -37.89 -5.69
C LYS A 18 -4.74 -38.88 -6.73
N THR A 19 -6.02 -39.22 -6.60
CA THR A 19 -6.67 -40.15 -7.52
C THR A 19 -7.28 -39.36 -8.66
N ILE A 20 -6.86 -39.65 -9.89
CA ILE A 20 -7.44 -39.12 -11.11
C ILE A 20 -8.25 -40.23 -11.76
N THR A 21 -9.54 -40.01 -11.96
CA THR A 21 -10.41 -40.93 -12.71
C THR A 21 -10.59 -40.41 -14.12
N VAL A 22 -10.21 -41.21 -15.12
CA VAL A 22 -10.40 -40.89 -16.53
C VAL A 22 -11.57 -41.70 -17.07
N VAL A 23 -12.62 -41.02 -17.51
CA VAL A 23 -13.82 -41.62 -18.09
C VAL A 23 -13.81 -41.42 -19.60
N TYR A 24 -13.96 -42.51 -20.36
CA TYR A 24 -14.08 -42.47 -21.81
C TYR A 24 -15.53 -42.56 -22.25
N THR A 25 -15.93 -41.70 -23.18
CA THR A 25 -17.26 -41.74 -23.79
C THR A 25 -17.16 -41.80 -25.31
N LEU A 26 -18.04 -42.58 -25.93
CA LEU A 26 -18.19 -42.64 -27.39
C LEU A 26 -19.40 -41.80 -27.80
N ASP A 27 -19.26 -41.05 -28.89
CA ASP A 27 -20.34 -40.24 -29.45
C ASP A 27 -20.42 -40.36 -30.99
N GLY A 28 -21.57 -39.97 -31.56
CA GLY A 28 -21.90 -40.02 -32.98
C GLY A 28 -22.86 -41.17 -33.34
N ALA A 29 -23.32 -41.17 -34.60
CA ALA A 29 -24.41 -42.04 -35.09
C ALA A 29 -24.18 -43.54 -34.87
N ASP A 30 -22.92 -43.98 -34.88
CA ASP A 30 -22.56 -45.38 -34.73
C ASP A 30 -22.03 -45.75 -33.33
N ALA A 31 -22.01 -44.83 -32.35
CA ALA A 31 -21.37 -45.04 -31.05
C ALA A 31 -21.86 -46.31 -30.32
N ALA A 32 -23.16 -46.60 -30.39
CA ALA A 32 -23.77 -47.78 -29.76
C ALA A 32 -23.32 -49.12 -30.37
N LYS A 33 -22.63 -49.11 -31.53
CA LYS A 33 -22.10 -50.31 -32.18
C LYS A 33 -20.72 -50.72 -31.63
N TYR A 34 -20.14 -49.93 -30.73
CA TYR A 34 -18.78 -50.12 -30.23
C TYR A 34 -18.76 -50.03 -28.70
N ALA A 35 -17.74 -50.65 -28.09
CA ALA A 35 -17.50 -50.55 -26.66
C ALA A 35 -16.52 -49.40 -26.37
N ALA A 36 -16.83 -48.55 -25.40
CA ALA A 36 -15.90 -47.55 -24.92
C ALA A 36 -14.67 -48.23 -24.26
N PRO A 37 -13.48 -47.61 -24.32
CA PRO A 37 -12.32 -48.06 -23.54
C PRO A 37 -12.65 -48.13 -22.05
N THR A 38 -12.00 -49.04 -21.34
CA THR A 38 -12.12 -49.11 -19.88
C THR A 38 -11.58 -47.83 -19.24
N ASN A 39 -12.33 -47.28 -18.28
CA ASN A 39 -11.88 -46.13 -17.50
C ASN A 39 -10.53 -46.43 -16.82
N THR A 40 -9.67 -45.43 -16.77
CA THR A 40 -8.36 -45.56 -16.11
C THR A 40 -8.31 -44.77 -14.82
N VAL A 41 -7.53 -45.26 -13.87
CA VAL A 41 -7.32 -44.62 -12.56
C VAL A 41 -5.82 -44.39 -12.38
N VAL A 42 -5.44 -43.14 -12.12
CA VAL A 42 -4.07 -42.75 -11.78
C VAL A 42 -4.04 -42.34 -10.32
N THR A 43 -3.26 -43.01 -9.47
CA THR A 43 -3.18 -42.72 -8.03
C THR A 43 -1.94 -41.91 -7.65
N THR A 44 -1.17 -41.44 -8.64
CA THR A 44 0.06 -40.66 -8.47
C THR A 44 -0.13 -39.18 -8.81
N GLY A 45 -1.38 -38.72 -8.92
CA GLY A 45 -1.68 -37.32 -9.19
C GLY A 45 -1.10 -36.38 -8.14
N VAL A 46 -0.76 -35.17 -8.55
CA VAL A 46 -0.19 -34.15 -7.67
C VAL A 46 -0.91 -32.82 -7.89
N ILE A 47 -1.38 -32.23 -6.80
CA ILE A 47 -1.84 -30.85 -6.75
C ILE A 47 -0.84 -30.08 -5.91
N THR A 48 -0.16 -29.10 -6.50
CA THR A 48 0.79 -28.23 -5.78
C THR A 48 0.12 -26.93 -5.39
N LYS A 49 0.40 -26.44 -4.18
CA LYS A 49 -0.01 -25.08 -3.80
C LYS A 49 0.76 -24.08 -4.66
N ALA A 50 0.10 -23.01 -5.08
CA ALA A 50 0.81 -21.91 -5.71
C ALA A 50 1.80 -21.27 -4.72
N THR A 51 2.94 -20.81 -5.24
CA THR A 51 3.95 -20.14 -4.43
C THR A 51 3.46 -18.75 -4.02
N THR A 52 3.61 -18.41 -2.74
CA THR A 52 3.45 -17.05 -2.24
C THR A 52 4.55 -16.15 -2.79
N PRO A 53 4.23 -15.07 -3.54
CA PRO A 53 5.23 -14.10 -3.97
C PRO A 53 5.95 -13.46 -2.78
N ALA A 54 7.23 -13.13 -2.96
CA ALA A 54 7.97 -12.33 -1.97
C ALA A 54 7.33 -10.95 -1.78
N ALA A 55 7.61 -10.32 -0.64
CA ALA A 55 7.17 -8.95 -0.40
C ALA A 55 7.79 -8.02 -1.44
N PRO A 56 7.03 -7.06 -1.99
CA PRO A 56 7.56 -6.10 -2.92
C PRO A 56 8.59 -5.18 -2.25
N ALA A 57 9.38 -4.48 -3.06
CA ALA A 57 10.38 -3.51 -2.60
C ALA A 57 9.99 -2.11 -3.11
N THR A 58 8.95 -1.54 -2.50
CA THR A 58 8.45 -0.20 -2.81
C THR A 58 8.95 0.82 -1.79
N ILE A 59 9.03 2.08 -2.19
CA ILE A 59 9.40 3.20 -1.33
C ILE A 59 8.38 4.33 -1.45
N PHE A 60 8.22 5.10 -0.39
CA PHE A 60 7.34 6.26 -0.36
C PHE A 60 8.04 7.42 0.32
N SER A 61 7.76 8.65 -0.14
CA SER A 61 8.15 9.87 0.56
C SER A 61 7.11 10.96 0.38
N PHE A 62 6.79 11.68 1.45
CA PHE A 62 5.95 12.89 1.41
C PHE A 62 6.63 14.04 0.64
N ASP A 63 7.96 14.12 0.63
CA ASP A 63 8.75 15.20 0.02
C ASP A 63 9.83 14.66 -0.96
N GLY A 64 9.41 13.88 -1.96
CA GLY A 64 10.31 13.33 -2.98
C GLY A 64 10.78 14.36 -4.02
N ALA A 65 12.01 14.21 -4.51
CA ALA A 65 12.53 14.95 -5.67
C ALA A 65 11.75 14.62 -6.97
N ASN A 66 11.85 15.49 -7.98
CA ASN A 66 11.39 15.26 -9.36
C ASN A 66 9.94 14.75 -9.52
N ALA A 67 8.99 15.32 -8.76
CA ALA A 67 7.57 14.95 -8.78
C ALA A 67 7.27 13.52 -8.28
N ASN A 68 8.15 12.95 -7.45
CA ASN A 68 7.91 11.67 -6.77
C ASN A 68 7.26 11.81 -5.39
N ALA A 69 7.11 13.04 -4.90
CA ALA A 69 6.38 13.32 -3.66
C ALA A 69 4.97 12.71 -3.69
N GLY A 70 4.64 11.96 -2.63
CA GLY A 70 3.35 11.30 -2.49
C GLY A 70 3.15 10.07 -3.40
N LYS A 71 4.18 9.57 -4.09
CA LYS A 71 4.08 8.37 -4.93
C LYS A 71 4.62 7.12 -4.25
N LEU A 72 4.01 5.98 -4.56
CA LEU A 72 4.49 4.66 -4.18
C LEU A 72 5.47 4.13 -5.23
N MET A 73 6.72 4.55 -5.14
CA MET A 73 7.75 4.23 -6.13
C MET A 73 8.14 2.73 -6.05
N GLY A 74 8.36 2.12 -7.21
CA GLY A 74 8.61 0.69 -7.37
C GLY A 74 7.34 -0.17 -7.44
N ALA A 75 6.16 0.42 -7.24
CA ALA A 75 4.90 -0.32 -7.36
C ALA A 75 4.55 -0.56 -8.83
N THR A 76 4.01 -1.75 -9.12
CA THR A 76 3.59 -2.16 -10.46
C THR A 76 2.14 -2.62 -10.47
N THR A 77 1.55 -2.77 -11.66
CA THR A 77 0.17 -3.23 -11.82
C THR A 77 -0.09 -4.67 -11.37
N ALA A 78 0.94 -5.44 -11.01
CA ALA A 78 0.79 -6.73 -10.34
C ALA A 78 0.49 -6.59 -8.84
N MET A 79 0.62 -5.39 -8.28
CA MET A 79 0.52 -5.13 -6.85
C MET A 79 -0.81 -4.49 -6.46
N GLU A 80 -1.06 -4.47 -5.16
CA GLU A 80 -2.10 -3.70 -4.47
C GLU A 80 -1.52 -3.12 -3.19
N TYR A 81 -2.13 -2.04 -2.71
CA TYR A 81 -1.73 -1.36 -1.49
C TYR A 81 -2.90 -1.13 -0.55
N SER A 82 -2.62 -0.94 0.74
CA SER A 82 -3.60 -0.62 1.77
C SER A 82 -3.11 0.56 2.59
N LEU A 83 -4.03 1.44 2.96
CA LEU A 83 -3.82 2.61 3.81
C LEU A 83 -4.63 2.53 5.12
N ASP A 84 -5.21 1.36 5.41
CA ASP A 84 -6.14 1.11 6.53
C ASP A 84 -5.77 -0.18 7.29
N GLY A 85 -4.46 -0.40 7.44
CA GLY A 85 -3.91 -1.50 8.22
C GLY A 85 -4.03 -2.87 7.55
N GLY A 86 -4.41 -2.92 6.27
CA GLY A 86 -4.64 -4.15 5.51
C GLY A 86 -6.09 -4.61 5.48
N SER A 87 -7.03 -3.75 5.92
CA SER A 87 -8.47 -4.06 5.94
C SER A 87 -9.07 -3.99 4.53
N ASN A 88 -8.65 -3.02 3.72
CA ASN A 88 -9.01 -2.87 2.32
C ASN A 88 -7.76 -2.74 1.45
N TRP A 89 -7.75 -3.45 0.33
CA TRP A 89 -6.65 -3.45 -0.63
C TRP A 89 -7.08 -2.80 -1.94
N ILE A 90 -6.33 -1.80 -2.38
CA ILE A 90 -6.56 -1.02 -3.59
C ILE A 90 -5.60 -1.52 -4.67
N PRO A 91 -6.10 -1.99 -5.83
CA PRO A 91 -5.24 -2.39 -6.93
C PRO A 91 -4.37 -1.23 -7.44
N VAL A 92 -3.11 -1.50 -7.72
CA VAL A 92 -2.26 -0.58 -8.47
C VAL A 92 -2.66 -0.64 -9.94
N GLU A 93 -3.09 0.49 -10.51
CA GLU A 93 -3.54 0.59 -11.92
C GLU A 93 -2.43 1.07 -12.87
N THR A 94 -1.46 1.82 -12.35
CA THR A 94 -0.29 2.33 -13.09
C THR A 94 0.96 2.20 -12.24
N ASN A 95 2.13 2.07 -12.89
CA ASN A 95 3.39 2.02 -12.17
C ASN A 95 3.63 3.35 -11.43
N ASP A 96 4.22 3.26 -10.23
CA ASP A 96 4.54 4.39 -9.37
C ASP A 96 3.33 5.33 -9.13
N PRO A 97 2.19 4.82 -8.65
CA PRO A 97 0.96 5.60 -8.51
C PRO A 97 1.14 6.69 -7.45
N ALA A 98 0.51 7.84 -7.66
CA ALA A 98 0.30 8.83 -6.61
C ALA A 98 -0.71 8.29 -5.60
N LEU A 99 -0.37 8.36 -4.31
CA LEU A 99 -1.24 7.94 -3.22
C LEU A 99 -2.07 9.12 -2.71
N PRO A 100 -3.29 8.86 -2.21
CA PRO A 100 -4.08 9.86 -1.51
C PRO A 100 -3.46 10.14 -0.14
N VAL A 101 -2.50 11.08 -0.10
CA VAL A 101 -1.69 11.37 1.10
C VAL A 101 -2.51 11.74 2.35
N ALA A 102 -3.74 12.25 2.18
CA ALA A 102 -4.64 12.57 3.27
C ALA A 102 -5.19 11.33 4.02
N SER A 103 -5.13 10.15 3.41
CA SER A 103 -5.57 8.89 4.00
C SER A 103 -4.44 8.13 4.71
N ILE A 104 -3.19 8.59 4.60
CA ILE A 104 -2.02 7.95 5.21
C ILE A 104 -1.92 8.39 6.67
N ASN A 105 -1.72 7.44 7.59
CA ASN A 105 -1.58 7.69 9.02
C ASN A 105 -0.46 6.83 9.64
N ASP A 106 -0.04 7.17 10.86
CA ASP A 106 1.05 6.53 11.61
C ASP A 106 0.61 5.30 12.42
N THR A 107 -0.64 4.87 12.30
CA THR A 107 -1.17 3.66 12.94
C THR A 107 -1.28 2.50 11.94
N ASP A 108 -1.74 2.81 10.74
CA ASP A 108 -2.06 1.84 9.70
C ASP A 108 -0.90 1.56 8.73
N ASP A 109 0.08 2.48 8.70
CA ASP A 109 1.20 2.49 7.76
C ASP A 109 0.74 2.44 6.28
N ILE A 110 1.70 2.26 5.36
CA ILE A 110 1.39 1.87 3.98
C ILE A 110 1.78 0.40 3.84
N LYS A 111 0.82 -0.44 3.45
CA LYS A 111 1.06 -1.86 3.19
C LYS A 111 0.98 -2.14 1.70
N VAL A 112 1.87 -2.98 1.18
CA VAL A 112 1.93 -3.34 -0.24
C VAL A 112 2.17 -4.82 -0.39
N ARG A 113 1.47 -5.47 -1.33
CA ARG A 113 1.70 -6.88 -1.67
C ARG A 113 1.43 -7.13 -3.14
N VAL A 114 1.87 -8.29 -3.62
CA VAL A 114 1.48 -8.80 -4.94
C VAL A 114 0.04 -9.34 -4.85
N LYS A 115 -0.82 -8.97 -5.81
CA LYS A 115 -2.20 -9.46 -5.89
C LYS A 115 -2.22 -10.97 -6.12
N ALA A 116 -3.26 -11.64 -5.61
CA ALA A 116 -3.55 -12.99 -6.06
C ALA A 116 -3.88 -13.01 -7.57
N SER A 117 -3.55 -14.12 -8.22
CA SER A 117 -4.05 -14.45 -9.55
C SER A 117 -4.84 -15.74 -9.49
N SER A 118 -5.39 -16.23 -10.61
CA SER A 118 -6.07 -17.53 -10.63
C SER A 118 -5.18 -18.68 -10.12
N ASN A 119 -3.86 -18.53 -10.26
CA ASN A 119 -2.88 -19.57 -9.97
C ASN A 119 -1.77 -19.10 -9.02
N THR A 120 -1.92 -17.95 -8.35
CA THR A 120 -0.94 -17.47 -7.35
C THR A 120 -1.66 -16.95 -6.12
N GLU A 121 -1.17 -17.36 -4.96
CA GLU A 121 -1.57 -16.78 -3.68
C GLU A 121 -1.16 -15.29 -3.63
N GLU A 122 -1.76 -14.55 -2.71
CA GLU A 122 -1.34 -13.19 -2.37
C GLU A 122 0.13 -13.20 -1.92
N GLY A 123 0.86 -12.11 -2.23
CA GLY A 123 2.25 -11.94 -1.81
C GLY A 123 2.39 -11.71 -0.32
N ALA A 124 3.60 -11.92 0.19
CA ALA A 124 3.98 -11.41 1.50
C ALA A 124 3.82 -9.87 1.54
N ILE A 125 3.45 -9.33 2.69
CA ILE A 125 3.20 -7.90 2.86
C ILE A 125 4.53 -7.19 3.13
N GLN A 126 4.78 -6.14 2.36
CA GLN A 126 5.72 -5.08 2.73
C GLN A 126 4.96 -4.02 3.54
N THR A 127 5.52 -3.62 4.68
CA THR A 127 5.08 -2.44 5.42
C THR A 127 6.10 -1.33 5.21
N ILE A 128 5.63 -0.14 4.83
CA ILE A 128 6.41 1.10 4.86
C ILE A 128 5.97 1.85 6.10
N ASP A 129 6.82 1.86 7.12
CA ASP A 129 6.54 2.45 8.42
C ASP A 129 6.38 3.97 8.29
N ILE A 130 5.21 4.46 8.68
CA ILE A 130 4.88 5.87 8.77
C ILE A 130 4.97 6.29 10.23
N THR A 131 5.71 7.36 10.47
CA THR A 131 5.79 7.94 11.82
C THR A 131 5.22 9.35 11.80
N LYS A 132 4.91 9.91 12.96
CA LYS A 132 4.45 11.29 13.06
C LYS A 132 5.48 12.17 13.73
N ALA A 133 5.73 13.34 13.13
CA ALA A 133 6.67 14.30 13.70
C ALA A 133 6.20 14.77 15.09
N THR A 134 7.15 14.96 16.00
CA THR A 134 6.85 15.48 17.34
C THR A 134 6.29 16.90 17.26
N LYS A 135 5.23 17.15 18.01
CA LYS A 135 4.65 18.50 18.16
C LYS A 135 5.73 19.50 18.61
N PRO A 136 5.85 20.66 17.94
CA PRO A 136 6.72 21.74 18.39
C PRO A 136 6.42 22.14 19.84
N SER A 137 7.47 22.53 20.57
CA SER A 137 7.37 22.96 21.98
C SER A 137 8.05 24.32 22.19
N LEU A 138 7.62 25.31 21.41
CA LEU A 138 8.11 26.68 21.51
C LEU A 138 7.65 27.35 22.81
N THR A 139 8.58 28.00 23.52
CA THR A 139 8.32 28.87 24.66
C THR A 139 9.22 30.12 24.56
N GLY A 140 8.70 31.31 24.87
CA GLY A 140 9.47 32.57 24.86
C GLY A 140 9.78 33.16 23.47
N ASN A 141 10.63 34.18 23.40
CA ASN A 141 10.96 34.89 22.15
C ASN A 141 11.66 33.94 21.15
N ILE A 142 10.98 33.69 20.02
CA ILE A 142 11.08 32.46 19.22
C ILE A 142 12.20 32.56 18.15
N ALA A 143 12.91 33.69 18.07
CA ALA A 143 13.92 33.96 17.05
C ALA A 143 15.08 32.94 17.00
N SER A 144 15.36 32.24 18.10
CA SER A 144 16.42 31.21 18.18
C SER A 144 15.90 29.78 18.29
N ALA A 145 14.60 29.56 18.57
CA ALA A 145 14.03 28.20 18.73
C ALA A 145 13.87 27.45 17.40
N PHE A 146 13.83 28.18 16.27
CA PHE A 146 13.94 27.63 14.91
C PHE A 146 15.32 27.85 14.28
N GLY A 147 16.28 28.37 15.06
CA GLY A 147 17.63 28.66 14.62
C GLY A 147 18.41 27.38 14.32
N GLY A 148 18.14 26.78 13.17
CA GLY A 148 18.87 25.61 12.68
C GLY A 148 18.12 24.69 11.73
N ILE A 149 16.81 24.85 11.52
CA ILE A 149 16.05 23.98 10.61
C ILE A 149 15.52 24.77 9.41
N PRO A 150 16.34 24.98 8.37
CA PRO A 150 15.85 25.58 7.13
C PRO A 150 14.77 24.69 6.51
N GLY A 151 13.54 25.21 6.42
CA GLY A 151 12.49 24.67 5.55
C GLY A 151 11.70 23.46 6.06
N THR A 152 11.85 23.05 7.32
CA THR A 152 11.20 21.83 7.86
C THR A 152 9.90 22.06 8.64
N ALA A 153 9.46 23.31 8.82
CA ALA A 153 8.21 23.64 9.49
C ALA A 153 7.38 24.68 8.70
N TYR A 154 6.10 24.78 9.03
CA TYR A 154 5.16 25.78 8.55
C TYR A 154 4.68 26.66 9.72
N LEU A 155 4.52 27.98 9.51
CA LEU A 155 3.89 28.90 10.46
C LEU A 155 2.69 29.62 9.85
N ILE A 156 1.80 30.10 10.71
CA ILE A 156 0.67 30.95 10.34
C ILE A 156 0.35 31.94 11.48
N SER A 157 0.01 33.19 11.14
CA SER A 157 -0.27 34.23 12.13
C SER A 157 -1.77 34.48 12.29
N TYR A 158 -2.17 34.98 13.46
CA TYR A 158 -3.53 35.41 13.75
C TYR A 158 -3.54 36.90 14.10
N ASN A 159 -4.34 37.67 13.36
CA ASN A 159 -4.36 39.13 13.47
C ASN A 159 -5.35 39.68 14.53
N GLY A 160 -6.00 38.81 15.31
CA GLY A 160 -7.03 39.20 16.28
C GLY A 160 -8.46 38.91 15.84
N THR A 161 -8.70 38.69 14.54
CA THR A 161 -10.03 38.39 13.98
C THR A 161 -10.02 37.13 13.13
N LYS A 162 -8.97 36.92 12.33
CA LYS A 162 -8.80 35.72 11.49
C LYS A 162 -7.34 35.25 11.45
N TRP A 163 -7.18 33.97 11.13
CA TRP A 163 -5.88 33.44 10.70
C TRP A 163 -5.57 33.96 9.30
N ASP A 164 -4.27 34.02 8.98
CA ASP A 164 -3.86 34.19 7.59
C ASP A 164 -4.43 33.06 6.72
N ASP A 165 -4.56 33.33 5.43
CA ASP A 165 -5.24 32.43 4.51
C ASP A 165 -4.31 31.27 4.03
N ALA A 166 -3.01 31.30 4.38
CA ALA A 166 -2.03 30.29 4.01
C ALA A 166 -0.92 30.11 5.06
N TRP A 167 -0.44 28.87 5.19
CA TRP A 167 0.77 28.55 5.95
C TRP A 167 2.03 28.95 5.17
N ALA A 168 2.97 29.61 5.85
CA ALA A 168 4.25 30.03 5.29
C ALA A 168 5.40 29.14 5.79
N ASP A 169 6.43 28.96 4.97
CA ASP A 169 7.64 28.23 5.35
C ASP A 169 8.36 28.88 6.53
N ALA A 170 8.68 28.07 7.53
CA ALA A 170 9.53 28.43 8.66
C ALA A 170 11.01 28.39 8.25
N ASP A 171 11.43 29.25 7.33
CA ASP A 171 12.79 29.23 6.76
C ASP A 171 13.89 29.78 7.69
N GLY A 172 13.59 29.96 8.99
CA GLY A 172 14.52 30.49 9.99
C GLY A 172 14.78 32.00 9.85
N LYS A 173 14.09 32.72 8.95
CA LYS A 173 14.23 34.18 8.76
C LYS A 173 13.02 34.98 9.25
N ILE A 174 11.99 34.31 9.74
CA ILE A 174 10.77 34.97 10.20
C ILE A 174 11.01 35.55 11.59
N SER A 175 11.10 36.88 11.67
CA SER A 175 10.99 37.61 12.92
C SER A 175 9.55 37.56 13.40
N ILE A 176 9.27 36.76 14.43
CA ILE A 176 7.92 36.61 14.96
C ILE A 176 7.58 37.86 15.79
N SER A 177 6.61 38.64 15.31
CA SER A 177 6.09 39.81 16.01
C SER A 177 5.14 39.41 17.14
N LYS A 178 4.83 40.36 18.03
CA LYS A 178 3.78 40.18 19.05
C LYS A 178 2.48 39.76 18.39
N GLY A 179 1.80 38.77 18.98
CA GLY A 179 0.55 38.24 18.47
C GLY A 179 0.39 36.75 18.72
N THR A 180 -0.67 36.17 18.17
CA THR A 180 -0.94 34.73 18.25
C THR A 180 -0.43 34.04 16.99
N TRP A 181 0.31 32.95 17.16
CA TRP A 181 0.95 32.21 16.08
C TRP A 181 0.73 30.71 16.23
N SER A 182 0.57 30.01 15.12
CA SER A 182 0.58 28.55 15.06
C SER A 182 1.77 28.03 14.26
N VAL A 183 2.31 26.89 14.65
CA VAL A 183 3.41 26.20 13.99
C VAL A 183 3.16 24.69 13.92
N LYS A 184 3.64 24.06 12.85
CA LYS A 184 3.75 22.59 12.73
C LYS A 184 4.99 22.20 11.94
N VAL A 185 5.53 21.01 12.22
CA VAL A 185 6.59 20.39 11.40
C VAL A 185 5.98 19.87 10.11
N LYS A 186 6.65 20.07 8.98
CA LYS A 186 6.24 19.53 7.67
C LYS A 186 6.42 18.02 7.64
N SER A 187 5.62 17.35 6.81
CA SER A 187 5.94 15.97 6.47
C SER A 187 7.24 15.90 5.64
N THR A 188 8.04 14.87 5.88
CA THR A 188 9.31 14.60 5.18
C THR A 188 9.61 13.12 5.21
N GLY A 189 10.13 12.54 4.12
CA GLY A 189 10.33 11.10 4.02
C GLY A 189 9.04 10.33 4.31
N THR A 190 9.11 9.39 5.25
CA THR A 190 7.95 8.65 5.77
C THR A 190 7.41 9.23 7.09
N VAL A 191 7.75 10.47 7.40
CA VAL A 191 7.28 11.18 8.60
C VAL A 191 6.13 12.12 8.23
N LEU A 192 4.97 11.90 8.83
CA LEU A 192 3.80 12.78 8.76
C LEU A 192 4.06 14.10 9.49
N GLU A 193 3.31 15.12 9.09
CA GLU A 193 3.33 16.41 9.77
C GLU A 193 2.96 16.28 11.26
N SER A 194 3.52 17.17 12.07
CA SER A 194 3.23 17.18 13.50
C SER A 194 1.85 17.72 13.79
N ASP A 195 1.36 17.48 15.01
CA ASP A 195 0.26 18.29 15.54
C ASP A 195 0.64 19.78 15.58
N VAL A 196 -0.38 20.64 15.48
CA VAL A 196 -0.21 22.10 15.54
C VAL A 196 0.05 22.54 16.97
N GLN A 197 1.05 23.39 17.17
CA GLN A 197 1.25 24.17 18.39
C GLN A 197 0.81 25.62 18.15
N THR A 198 -0.03 26.16 19.05
CA THR A 198 -0.42 27.57 19.06
C THR A 198 0.14 28.28 20.28
N ASN A 199 0.73 29.46 20.09
CA ASN A 199 1.30 30.28 21.16
C ASN A 199 0.89 31.74 21.03
N VAL A 200 0.86 32.44 22.17
CA VAL A 200 0.73 33.89 22.24
C VAL A 200 2.10 34.47 22.57
N VAL A 201 2.59 35.35 21.71
CA VAL A 201 3.83 36.10 21.90
C VAL A 201 3.49 37.47 22.46
N SER A 202 3.67 37.64 23.77
CA SER A 202 3.60 38.95 24.45
C SER A 202 5.01 39.56 24.59
N SER A 203 5.10 40.88 24.83
CA SER A 203 6.37 41.52 25.27
C SER A 203 6.85 40.96 26.59
#